data_AF-X0S006-F1
#
_entry.id   AF-X0S006-F1
#
_cell.length_a   1.000
_cell.length_b   1.000
_cell.length_c   1.000
_cell.angle_alpha   90.00
_cell.angle_beta   90.00
_cell.angle_gamma   90.00
#
_symmetry.space_group_name_H-M   'P 1'
#
loop_
_entity.id
_entity.type
_entity.pdbx_description
1 polymer ?
#
loop_
_entity_poly.entity_id
_entity_poly.type
_entity_poly.pdbx_seq_one_letter_code
_entity_poly.pdbx_strand_id
1 'polypeptide(L)'
;MKIDLVPIMEKIAKKKPVKVVVCEGWDERVLQAVAEILDKKLAEIILLGNPEEIEKKAKELKVDVSKAEIHDFKNSELKDELIEKLVEVRKHKGMTLEEAKKLIEDENYFG
;
A
#
# COMPACT_ATOMS: atom_id res chain seq x y z
N MET A 1 14.34 -24.26 -23.28
CA MET A 1 13.44 -24.44 -22.12
C MET A 1 13.32 -23.09 -21.43
N LYS A 2 12.13 -22.47 -21.39
CA LYS A 2 11.91 -21.24 -20.61
C LYS A 2 11.49 -21.67 -19.20
N ILE A 3 12.16 -21.14 -18.18
CA ILE A 3 11.75 -21.33 -16.79
C ILE A 3 10.69 -20.27 -16.50
N ASP A 4 9.52 -20.71 -16.03
CA ASP A 4 8.53 -19.82 -15.44
C ASP A 4 8.89 -19.58 -13.98
N LEU A 5 9.16 -18.31 -13.64
CA LEU A 5 9.63 -17.91 -12.32
C LEU A 5 8.46 -17.66 -11.35
N VAL A 6 7.24 -17.43 -11.84
CA VAL A 6 6.11 -17.04 -10.99
C VAL A 6 5.81 -18.08 -9.91
N PRO A 7 5.71 -19.40 -10.21
CA PRO A 7 5.44 -20.41 -9.17
C PRO A 7 6.55 -20.49 -8.12
N ILE A 8 7.80 -20.22 -8.51
CA ILE A 8 8.94 -20.22 -7.60
C ILE A 8 8.83 -19.02 -6.66
N MET A 9 8.51 -17.84 -7.18
CA MET A 9 8.34 -16.62 -6.38
C MET A 9 7.16 -16.74 -5.42
N GLU A 10 6.00 -17.26 -5.85
CA GLU A 10 4.85 -17.50 -4.97
C GLU A 10 5.21 -18.44 -3.82
N LYS A 11 5.97 -19.51 -4.09
CA LYS A 11 6.43 -20.44 -3.05
C LYS A 11 7.34 -19.77 -2.03
N ILE A 12 8.19 -18.84 -2.47
CA ILE A 12 9.06 -18.06 -1.58
C ILE A 12 8.22 -17.10 -0.73
N ALA A 13 7.29 -16.37 -1.34
CA ALA A 13 6.41 -15.42 -0.66
C ALA A 13 5.57 -16.12 0.43
N LYS A 14 4.95 -17.27 0.13
CA LYS A 14 4.15 -18.04 1.10
C LYS A 14 4.93 -18.51 2.33
N LYS A 15 6.25 -18.75 2.21
CA LYS A 15 7.07 -19.20 3.35
C LYS A 15 7.34 -18.08 4.36
N LYS A 16 7.37 -16.85 3.88
CA LYS A 16 7.61 -15.66 4.69
C LYS A 16 6.82 -14.50 4.10
N PRO A 17 5.50 -14.45 4.37
CA PRO A 17 4.68 -13.33 3.95
C PRO A 17 5.30 -12.03 4.48
N VAL A 18 5.39 -11.04 3.63
CA VAL A 18 5.85 -9.70 3.99
C VAL A 18 4.65 -8.75 4.00
N LYS A 19 4.74 -7.70 4.81
CA LYS A 19 3.76 -6.61 4.80
C LYS A 19 4.09 -5.65 3.65
N VAL A 20 3.09 -5.35 2.82
CA VAL A 20 3.21 -4.51 1.63
C VAL A 20 2.17 -3.40 1.70
N VAL A 21 2.63 -2.16 1.60
CA VAL A 21 1.76 -0.99 1.42
C VAL A 21 1.47 -0.85 -0.07
N VAL A 22 0.19 -0.67 -0.39
CA VAL A 22 -0.30 -0.47 -1.75
C VAL A 22 -0.99 0.89 -1.78
N CYS A 23 -0.36 1.84 -2.46
CA CYS A 23 -0.74 3.25 -2.40
C CYS A 23 -1.98 3.55 -3.26
N GLU A 24 -2.23 2.76 -4.31
CA GLU A 24 -3.32 2.96 -5.26
C GLU A 24 -4.57 2.15 -4.92
N GLY A 25 -5.04 2.20 -3.67
CA GLY A 25 -6.20 1.40 -3.22
C GLY A 25 -7.51 1.68 -3.97
N TRP A 26 -7.57 2.77 -4.73
CA TRP A 26 -8.69 3.14 -5.59
C TRP A 26 -8.68 2.51 -6.99
N ASP A 27 -7.56 1.92 -7.45
CA ASP A 27 -7.42 1.35 -8.79
C ASP A 27 -8.02 -0.07 -8.86
N GLU A 28 -8.87 -0.30 -9.87
CA GLU A 28 -9.62 -1.56 -10.02
C GLU A 28 -8.71 -2.77 -10.26
N ARG A 29 -7.61 -2.59 -11.00
CA ARG A 29 -6.65 -3.66 -11.29
C ARG A 29 -5.85 -4.02 -10.05
N VAL A 30 -5.55 -3.01 -9.22
CA VAL A 30 -4.87 -3.19 -7.93
C VAL A 30 -5.75 -3.99 -6.98
N LEU A 31 -7.04 -3.65 -6.86
CA LEU A 31 -7.97 -4.41 -6.00
C LEU A 31 -8.13 -5.86 -6.44
N GLN A 32 -8.15 -6.14 -7.74
CA GLN A 32 -8.15 -7.50 -8.28
C GLN A 32 -6.87 -8.26 -7.90
N ALA A 33 -5.70 -7.65 -8.08
CA ALA A 33 -4.42 -8.25 -7.74
C ALA A 33 -4.29 -8.51 -6.22
N VAL A 34 -4.74 -7.55 -5.40
CA VAL A 34 -4.73 -7.68 -3.94
C VAL A 34 -5.62 -8.81 -3.47
N ALA A 35 -6.82 -8.96 -4.04
CA ALA A 35 -7.69 -10.09 -3.71
C ALA A 35 -7.03 -11.43 -4.03
N GLU A 36 -6.34 -11.56 -5.16
CA GLU A 36 -5.57 -12.76 -5.51
C GLU A 36 -4.41 -13.01 -4.54
N ILE A 37 -3.67 -11.97 -4.18
CA ILE A 37 -2.56 -12.04 -3.21
C ILE A 37 -3.05 -12.51 -1.84
N LEU A 38 -4.19 -12.00 -1.37
CA LEU A 38 -4.80 -12.35 -0.09
C LEU A 38 -5.36 -13.77 -0.09
N ASP A 39 -6.02 -14.19 -1.17
CA ASP A 39 -6.54 -15.56 -1.31
C ASP A 39 -5.39 -16.59 -1.29
N LYS A 40 -4.34 -16.30 -2.05
CA LYS A 40 -3.11 -17.12 -2.09
C LYS A 40 -2.24 -16.97 -0.85
N LYS A 41 -2.53 -16.03 0.06
CA LYS A 41 -1.73 -15.71 1.27
C LYS A 41 -0.27 -15.42 0.95
N LEU A 42 -0.02 -14.61 -0.08
CA LEU A 42 1.35 -14.27 -0.51
C LEU A 42 1.96 -13.14 0.30
N ALA A 43 1.15 -12.22 0.83
CA ALA A 43 1.57 -11.05 1.58
C ALA A 43 0.48 -10.60 2.56
N GLU A 44 0.88 -9.81 3.56
CA GLU A 44 -0.03 -8.97 4.34
C GLU A 44 -0.17 -7.63 3.62
N ILE A 45 -1.39 -7.14 3.41
CA ILE A 45 -1.62 -5.94 2.59
C ILE A 45 -2.16 -4.80 3.46
N ILE A 46 -1.57 -3.61 3.28
CA ILE A 46 -2.16 -2.33 3.68
C ILE A 46 -2.57 -1.59 2.40
N LEU A 47 -3.86 -1.30 2.24
CA LEU A 47 -4.38 -0.46 1.17
C LEU A 47 -4.48 0.98 1.66
N LEU A 48 -3.85 1.93 0.97
CA LEU A 48 -4.05 3.35 1.25
C LEU A 48 -5.26 3.87 0.46
N GLY A 49 -6.11 4.64 1.14
CA GLY A 49 -7.23 5.35 0.53
C GLY A 49 -8.43 5.48 1.44
N ASN A 50 -9.52 6.02 0.90
CA ASN A 50 -10.77 6.15 1.65
C ASN A 50 -11.42 4.76 1.84
N PRO A 51 -11.68 4.31 3.08
CA PRO A 51 -12.21 2.97 3.32
C PRO A 51 -13.56 2.70 2.67
N GLU A 52 -14.49 3.66 2.71
CA GLU A 52 -15.82 3.50 2.13
C GLU A 52 -15.77 3.33 0.60
N GLU A 53 -14.93 4.12 -0.08
CA GLU A 53 -14.77 4.02 -1.54
C GLU A 53 -14.07 2.71 -1.95
N ILE A 54 -13.07 2.27 -1.19
CA ILE A 54 -12.37 1.00 -1.43
C ILE A 54 -13.32 -0.18 -1.27
N GLU A 55 -14.07 -0.23 -0.17
CA GLU A 55 -15.04 -1.30 0.11
C GLU A 55 -16.15 -1.34 -0.93
N LYS A 56 -16.69 -0.17 -1.29
CA LYS A 56 -17.70 -0.04 -2.34
C LYS A 56 -17.17 -0.57 -3.67
N LYS A 57 -15.95 -0.17 -4.06
CA LYS A 57 -15.34 -0.61 -5.32
C LYS A 57 -15.05 -2.10 -5.33
N ALA A 58 -14.52 -2.66 -4.25
CA ALA A 58 -14.30 -4.10 -4.11
C ALA A 58 -15.61 -4.90 -4.29
N LYS A 59 -16.71 -4.39 -3.72
CA LYS A 59 -18.04 -4.98 -3.89
C LYS A 59 -18.55 -4.90 -5.33
N GLU A 60 -18.37 -3.77 -6.01
CA GLU A 60 -18.71 -3.60 -7.43
C GLU A 60 -17.94 -4.60 -8.32
N LEU A 61 -16.66 -4.79 -8.03
CA LEU A 61 -15.76 -5.72 -8.74
C LEU A 61 -15.94 -7.18 -8.33
N LYS A 62 -16.72 -7.46 -7.27
CA LYS A 62 -16.92 -8.80 -6.68
C LYS A 62 -15.61 -9.47 -6.24
N VAL A 63 -14.68 -8.69 -5.68
CA VAL A 63 -13.41 -9.18 -5.12
C VAL A 63 -13.42 -9.06 -3.60
N ASP A 64 -12.72 -9.98 -2.92
CA ASP A 64 -12.60 -9.98 -1.46
C ASP A 64 -11.26 -9.37 -1.04
N VAL A 65 -11.32 -8.16 -0.48
CA VAL A 65 -10.18 -7.47 0.14
C VAL A 65 -10.34 -7.34 1.66
N SER A 66 -11.29 -8.04 2.28
CA SER A 66 -11.62 -7.91 3.71
C SER A 66 -10.47 -8.29 4.65
N LYS A 67 -9.45 -8.99 4.15
CA LYS A 67 -8.24 -9.36 4.89
C LYS A 67 -7.12 -8.32 4.77
N ALA A 68 -7.26 -7.31 3.91
CA ALA A 68 -6.35 -6.18 3.90
C ALA A 68 -6.67 -5.22 5.06
N GLU A 69 -5.64 -4.63 5.62
CA GLU A 69 -5.78 -3.42 6.43
C GLU A 69 -6.04 -2.26 5.47
N ILE A 70 -7.05 -1.44 5.74
CA ILE A 70 -7.35 -0.25 4.93
C ILE A 70 -7.04 0.98 5.77
N HIS A 71 -6.18 1.85 5.25
CA HIS A 71 -5.67 3.01 5.97
C HIS A 71 -6.00 4.31 5.24
N ASP A 72 -6.78 5.17 5.89
CA ASP A 72 -7.04 6.53 5.40
C ASP A 72 -5.83 7.42 5.70
N PHE A 73 -4.91 7.47 4.73
CA PHE A 73 -3.69 8.24 4.87
C PHE A 73 -3.95 9.74 5.01
N LYS A 74 -5.08 10.28 4.52
CA LYS A 74 -5.37 11.72 4.59
C LYS A 74 -5.69 12.18 6.01
N ASN A 75 -6.25 11.30 6.83
CA ASN A 75 -6.63 11.58 8.21
C ASN A 75 -5.77 10.83 9.23
N SER A 76 -4.59 10.36 8.81
CA SER A 76 -3.73 9.54 9.65
C SER A 76 -2.96 10.36 10.68
N GLU A 77 -2.95 9.87 11.93
CA GLU A 77 -2.11 10.38 13.02
C GLU A 77 -0.60 10.17 12.76
N LEU A 78 -0.22 9.30 11.81
CA LEU A 78 1.18 9.03 11.46
C LEU A 78 1.83 10.18 10.68
N LYS A 79 1.04 11.12 10.15
CA LYS A 79 1.56 12.19 9.28
C LYS A 79 2.67 12.99 9.96
N ASP A 80 2.49 13.40 11.20
CA ASP A 80 3.47 14.23 11.90
C ASP A 80 4.82 13.51 12.05
N GLU A 81 4.80 12.23 12.44
CA GLU A 81 6.01 11.40 12.53
C GLU A 81 6.68 11.22 11.17
N LEU A 82 5.91 10.93 10.12
CA LEU A 82 6.42 10.75 8.76
C LEU A 82 7.01 12.03 8.19
N ILE A 83 6.41 13.19 8.46
CA ILE A 83 6.90 14.51 8.05
C ILE A 83 8.25 14.78 8.70
N GLU A 84 8.36 14.61 10.02
CA GLU A 84 9.61 14.78 10.75
C GLU A 84 10.71 13.88 10.19
N LYS A 85 10.36 12.60 9.93
CA LYS A 85 11.30 11.65 9.38
C LYS A 85 11.74 12.00 7.96
N LEU A 86 10.82 12.45 7.11
CA LEU A 86 11.10 12.87 5.74
C LEU A 86 12.06 14.06 5.70
N VAL A 87 11.86 15.05 6.58
CA VAL A 87 12.79 16.18 6.75
C VAL A 87 14.15 15.68 7.20
N GLU A 88 14.22 14.81 8.20
CA GLU A 88 15.48 14.26 8.72
C GLU A 88 16.29 13.57 7.62
N VAL A 89 15.70 12.61 6.91
CA VAL A 89 16.40 11.80 5.91
C VAL A 89 16.74 12.59 4.64
N ARG A 90 16.03 13.68 4.35
CA ARG A 90 16.25 14.54 3.17
C ARG A 90 16.88 15.89 3.49
N LYS A 91 17.33 16.13 4.73
CA LYS A 91 17.98 17.38 5.15
C LYS A 91 19.14 17.79 4.24
N HIS A 92 19.94 16.82 3.79
CA HIS A 92 21.07 17.05 2.88
C HIS A 92 20.66 17.57 1.49
N LYS A 93 19.40 17.39 1.10
CA LYS A 93 18.81 17.93 -0.14
C LYS A 93 18.09 19.27 0.07
N GLY A 94 18.20 19.86 1.27
CA GLY A 94 17.54 21.12 1.60
C GLY A 94 16.04 20.99 1.90
N MET A 95 15.54 19.78 2.20
CA MET A 95 14.13 19.55 2.50
C MET A 95 13.66 20.43 3.67
N THR A 96 12.60 21.21 3.45
CA THR A 96 11.93 22.01 4.49
C THR A 96 10.72 21.28 5.08
N LEU A 97 10.31 21.69 6.28
CA LEU A 97 9.10 21.17 6.92
C LEU A 97 7.85 21.40 6.06
N GLU A 98 7.73 22.57 5.44
CA GLU A 98 6.58 22.94 4.61
C GLU A 98 6.50 22.13 3.30
N GLU A 99 7.65 21.80 2.70
CA GLU A 99 7.69 20.88 1.56
C GLU A 99 7.33 19.45 1.98
N ALA A 100 7.88 18.97 3.11
CA ALA A 100 7.58 17.63 3.62
C ALA A 100 6.09 17.46 3.92
N LYS A 101 5.45 18.44 4.56
CA LYS A 101 3.99 18.47 4.77
C LYS A 101 3.21 18.30 3.47
N LYS A 102 3.60 19.00 2.40
CA LYS A 102 2.94 18.89 1.08
C LYS A 102 3.15 17.53 0.44
N LEU A 103 4.34 16.95 0.58
CA LEU A 103 4.66 15.65 -0.01
C LEU A 103 3.90 14.51 0.67
N ILE A 104 3.76 14.52 2.00
CA ILE A 104 3.06 13.47 2.75
C ILE A 104 1.54 13.41 2.44
N GLU A 105 0.99 14.42 1.76
CA GLU A 105 -0.38 14.36 1.21
C GLU A 105 -0.49 13.52 -0.09
N ASP A 106 0.63 13.08 -0.68
CA ASP A 106 0.66 12.13 -1.79
C ASP A 106 0.77 10.70 -1.25
N GLU A 107 -0.09 9.80 -1.74
CA GLU A 107 -0.15 8.42 -1.29
C GLU A 107 1.18 7.66 -1.43
N ASN A 108 2.02 8.00 -2.42
CA ASN A 108 3.31 7.34 -2.65
C ASN A 108 4.41 7.86 -1.73
N TYR A 109 4.24 9.05 -1.16
CA TYR A 109 5.14 9.58 -0.13
C TYR A 109 4.70 9.16 1.26
N PHE A 110 3.40 8.97 1.48
CA PHE A 110 2.88 8.44 2.73
C PHE A 110 3.22 6.96 2.92
N GLY A 111 3.03 6.14 1.87
CA GLY A 111 3.27 4.69 1.90
C GLY A 111 4.74 4.29 1.89
#